data_AF-A0A976SJG0-F1
#
_entry.id   AF-A0A976SJG0-F1
#
_cell.length_a   1.000
_cell.length_b   1.000
_cell.length_c   1.000
_cell.angle_alpha   90.00
_cell.angle_beta   90.00
_cell.angle_gamma   90.00
#
_symmetry.space_group_name_H-M   'P 1'
#
loop_
_entity.id
_entity.type
_entity.pdbx_description
1 polymer ?
#
loop_
_entity_poly.entity_id
_entity_poly.type
_entity_poly.pdbx_seq_one_letter_code
_entity_poly.pdbx_strand_id
1 'polypeptide(L)'
;MKILISATLLLINLACATNVDLERENSNHLVTLSESTFEKLTQASSGSTTGTWFVKFYAPWCSHCRKMAPAWESLAKELKGQVNVADVDVTRNPKLGRRFQIKGYPTLVLFHKGKMYHYEGGERTVEKLSQFALGEFSKVVALPVPAPLSVFAVASDFVVSGVNEALRVYDAALAGFVTISTFAFLFGLVVGLVLSLFLFTRKATRKPKVLTERKKDK
;
A
#
# COMPACT_ATOMS: atom_id res chain seq x y z
N MET A 1 33.21 36.17 44.40
CA MET A 1 33.38 36.78 43.06
C MET A 1 33.53 35.78 41.89
N LYS A 2 33.68 34.46 42.12
CA LYS A 2 33.76 33.44 41.04
C LYS A 2 32.40 32.88 40.57
N ILE A 3 31.34 33.06 41.37
CA ILE A 3 30.00 32.49 41.10
C ILE A 3 29.23 33.32 40.05
N LEU A 4 29.45 34.65 40.01
CA LEU A 4 28.78 35.55 39.05
C LEU A 4 29.27 35.39 37.59
N ILE A 5 30.50 34.90 37.38
CA ILE A 5 31.08 34.69 36.04
C ILE A 5 30.57 33.38 35.42
N SER A 6 30.30 32.36 36.24
CA SER A 6 29.74 31.07 35.79
C SER A 6 28.29 31.18 35.35
N ALA A 7 27.47 31.95 36.08
CA ALA A 7 26.06 32.15 35.76
C ALA A 7 25.85 32.95 34.45
N THR A 8 26.75 33.89 34.14
CA THR A 8 26.70 34.68 32.90
C THR A 8 27.14 33.87 31.68
N LEU A 9 28.14 33.00 31.81
CA LEU A 9 28.55 32.05 30.75
C LEU A 9 27.47 31.00 30.44
N LEU A 10 26.68 30.59 31.43
CA LEU A 10 25.58 29.64 31.23
C LEU A 10 24.39 30.30 30.49
N LEU A 11 24.10 31.57 30.78
CA LEU A 11 23.05 32.34 30.11
C LEU A 11 23.41 32.69 28.66
N ILE A 12 24.69 32.95 28.35
CA ILE A 12 25.14 33.19 26.96
C ILE A 12 25.02 31.92 26.11
N ASN A 13 25.33 30.74 26.67
CA ASN A 13 25.16 29.47 25.95
C ASN A 13 23.68 29.11 25.71
N LEU A 14 22.80 29.44 26.66
CA LEU A 14 21.37 29.14 26.54
C LEU A 14 20.66 30.09 25.55
N ALA A 15 21.11 31.35 25.44
CA ALA A 15 20.60 32.30 24.45
C ALA A 15 21.09 31.99 23.02
N CYS A 16 22.26 31.38 22.86
CA CYS A 16 22.81 31.03 21.54
C CYS A 16 22.08 29.81 20.91
N ALA A 17 21.69 28.84 21.75
CA ALA A 17 21.01 27.63 21.30
C ALA A 17 19.59 27.89 20.76
N THR A 18 18.88 28.92 21.24
CA THR A 18 17.50 29.19 20.80
C THR A 18 17.39 30.06 19.56
N ASN A 19 18.45 30.79 19.18
CA ASN A 19 18.42 31.69 18.02
C ASN A 19 18.63 30.94 16.69
N VAL A 20 19.38 29.84 16.68
CA VAL A 20 19.67 29.06 15.46
C VAL A 20 18.46 28.24 15.00
N ASP A 21 17.62 27.77 15.93
CA ASP A 21 16.46 26.94 15.61
C ASP A 21 15.28 27.77 15.05
N LEU A 22 15.15 29.04 15.44
CA LEU A 22 14.05 29.91 14.99
C LEU A 22 14.34 30.61 13.65
N GLU A 23 15.60 30.88 13.29
CA GLU A 23 15.93 31.44 11.96
C GLU A 23 15.78 30.43 10.82
N ARG A 24 15.82 29.12 11.13
CA ARG A 24 15.64 28.04 10.15
C ARG A 24 14.18 27.85 9.73
N GLU A 25 13.21 28.31 10.54
CA GLU A 25 11.79 28.19 10.21
C GLU A 25 11.30 29.29 9.26
N ASN A 26 11.93 30.49 9.28
CA ASN A 26 11.44 31.66 8.53
C ASN A 26 12.21 31.96 7.22
N SER A 27 13.18 31.11 6.84
CA SER A 27 14.00 31.28 5.63
C SER A 27 13.93 30.11 4.64
N ASN A 28 13.11 29.09 4.94
CA ASN A 28 13.03 27.88 4.13
C ASN A 28 12.04 28.04 2.96
N HIS A 29 12.57 28.18 1.74
CA HIS A 29 11.81 28.08 0.48
C HIS A 29 11.18 26.70 0.25
N LEU A 30 11.43 25.74 1.15
CA LEU A 30 10.88 24.41 1.15
C LEU A 30 9.47 24.42 1.79
N VAL A 31 8.46 24.06 1.01
CA VAL A 31 7.07 24.01 1.48
C VAL A 31 6.74 22.62 2.02
N THR A 32 6.35 22.51 3.29
CA THR A 32 5.82 21.24 3.81
C THR A 32 4.33 21.12 3.54
N LEU A 33 3.94 20.07 2.82
CA LEU A 33 2.56 19.78 2.44
C LEU A 33 1.95 18.69 3.33
N SER A 34 0.68 18.89 3.68
CA SER A 34 -0.15 17.95 4.44
C SER A 34 -1.37 17.52 3.63
N GLU A 35 -2.15 16.55 4.12
CA GLU A 35 -3.39 16.08 3.46
C GLU A 35 -4.37 17.22 3.14
N SER A 36 -4.44 18.25 4.00
CA SER A 36 -5.38 19.37 3.84
C SER A 36 -4.83 20.49 2.95
N THR A 37 -3.51 20.63 2.88
CA THR A 37 -2.84 21.72 2.16
C THR A 37 -2.40 21.32 0.75
N PHE A 38 -2.13 20.03 0.53
CA PHE A 38 -1.60 19.50 -0.74
C PHE A 38 -2.45 19.94 -1.94
N GLU A 39 -3.74 19.62 -1.96
CA GLU A 39 -4.61 20.00 -3.08
C GLU A 39 -4.82 21.50 -3.21
N LYS A 40 -4.89 22.21 -2.07
CA LYS A 40 -5.11 23.66 -2.06
C LYS A 40 -3.96 24.41 -2.72
N LEU A 41 -2.72 24.00 -2.47
CA LEU A 41 -1.53 24.66 -3.00
C LEU A 41 -1.10 24.12 -4.37
N THR A 42 -1.08 22.80 -4.52
CA THR A 42 -0.56 22.19 -5.76
C THR A 42 -1.60 22.22 -6.87
N GLN A 43 -2.89 22.09 -6.54
CA GLN A 43 -3.98 21.84 -7.49
C GLN A 43 -3.64 20.70 -8.47
N ALA A 44 -2.88 19.71 -7.99
CA ALA A 44 -2.33 18.64 -8.82
C ALA A 44 -3.43 17.85 -9.54
N SER A 45 -4.59 17.64 -8.91
CA SER A 45 -5.68 16.85 -9.49
C SER A 45 -6.53 17.60 -10.52
N SER A 46 -6.70 18.92 -10.39
CA SER A 46 -7.55 19.70 -11.29
C SER A 46 -6.84 20.10 -12.58
N GLY A 47 -5.52 19.95 -12.65
CA GLY A 47 -4.71 20.37 -13.79
C GLY A 47 -4.52 21.88 -13.92
N SER A 48 -5.20 22.68 -13.10
CA SER A 48 -5.02 24.13 -12.95
C SER A 48 -3.86 24.46 -12.01
N THR A 49 -2.79 23.65 -12.03
CA THR A 49 -1.64 23.77 -11.13
C THR A 49 -1.08 25.19 -11.15
N THR A 50 -0.96 25.83 -9.99
CA THR A 50 -0.32 27.15 -9.80
C THR A 50 1.20 27.06 -9.95
N GLY A 51 1.67 26.60 -11.11
CA GLY A 51 3.06 26.30 -11.40
C GLY A 51 3.44 24.82 -11.23
N THR A 52 4.69 24.51 -11.54
CA THR A 52 5.26 23.16 -11.40
C THR A 52 5.61 22.89 -9.93
N TRP A 53 5.28 21.71 -9.42
CA TRP A 53 5.59 21.32 -8.04
C TRP A 53 6.49 20.09 -8.03
N PHE A 54 7.62 20.14 -7.34
CA PHE A 54 8.48 19.00 -7.12
C PHE A 54 8.41 18.56 -5.66
N VAL A 55 7.84 17.38 -5.42
CA VAL A 55 7.47 16.92 -4.08
C VAL A 55 8.28 15.69 -3.67
N LYS A 56 8.88 15.75 -2.49
CA LYS A 56 9.56 14.62 -1.84
C LYS A 56 8.64 13.97 -0.81
N PHE A 57 8.24 12.74 -1.05
CA PHE A 57 7.57 11.89 -0.07
C PHE A 57 8.61 11.18 0.78
N TYR A 58 8.60 11.42 2.09
CA TYR A 58 9.60 10.91 3.01
C TYR A 58 9.00 10.37 4.32
N ALA A 59 9.86 9.73 5.11
CA ALA A 59 9.60 9.35 6.50
C ALA A 59 10.77 9.81 7.39
N PRO A 60 10.52 10.35 8.59
CA PRO A 60 11.54 10.96 9.45
C PRO A 60 12.61 9.96 9.93
N TRP A 61 12.22 8.70 10.12
CA TRP A 61 13.12 7.62 10.53
C TRP A 61 13.99 7.06 9.40
N CYS A 62 13.72 7.40 8.13
CA CYS A 62 14.48 6.90 7.00
C CYS A 62 15.85 7.59 6.87
N SER A 63 16.94 6.81 6.99
CA SER A 63 18.31 7.31 6.89
C SER A 63 18.60 7.98 5.53
N HIS A 64 18.15 7.38 4.42
CA HIS A 64 18.34 7.95 3.07
C HIS A 64 17.62 9.30 2.91
N CYS A 65 16.45 9.46 3.53
CA CYS A 65 15.73 10.74 3.51
C CYS A 65 16.48 11.83 4.29
N ARG A 66 17.01 11.50 5.47
CA ARG A 66 17.77 12.45 6.29
C ARG A 66 19.05 12.91 5.58
N LYS A 67 19.77 12.01 4.93
CA LYS A 67 20.97 12.35 4.14
C LYS A 67 20.66 13.27 2.97
N MET A 68 19.48 13.14 2.36
CA MET A 68 19.05 13.95 1.23
C MET A 68 18.47 15.32 1.64
N ALA A 69 18.02 15.48 2.89
CA ALA A 69 17.41 16.72 3.38
C ALA A 69 18.19 18.01 3.04
N PRO A 70 19.51 18.12 3.30
CA PRO A 70 20.24 19.36 2.98
C PRO A 70 20.33 19.65 1.47
N ALA A 71 20.45 18.61 0.64
CA ALA A 71 20.42 18.77 -0.81
C ALA A 71 19.04 19.23 -1.29
N TRP A 72 17.96 18.70 -0.69
CA TRP A 72 16.58 19.08 -1.02
C TRP A 72 16.28 20.53 -0.65
N GLU A 73 16.78 21.02 0.48
CA GLU A 73 16.65 22.43 0.89
C GLU A 73 17.43 23.35 -0.04
N SER A 74 18.62 22.93 -0.48
CA SER A 74 19.43 23.69 -1.44
C SER A 74 18.73 23.78 -2.80
N LEU A 75 18.13 22.67 -3.26
CA LEU A 75 17.32 22.63 -4.47
C LEU A 75 16.12 23.59 -4.40
N ALA A 76 15.44 23.67 -3.24
CA ALA A 76 14.33 24.59 -3.04
C ALA A 76 14.75 26.06 -3.19
N LYS A 77 15.98 26.40 -2.78
CA LYS A 77 16.54 27.73 -2.96
C LYS A 77 16.91 28.01 -4.41
N GLU A 78 17.52 27.05 -5.10
CA GLU A 78 17.94 27.19 -6.51
C GLU A 78 16.75 27.33 -7.47
N LEU A 79 15.70 26.55 -7.25
CA LEU A 79 14.52 26.53 -8.13
C LEU A 79 13.47 27.60 -7.79
N LYS A 80 13.76 28.48 -6.82
CA LYS A 80 12.83 29.51 -6.36
C LYS A 80 12.30 30.35 -7.53
N GLY A 81 10.98 30.44 -7.63
CA GLY A 81 10.29 31.20 -8.68
C GLY A 81 10.12 30.46 -10.02
N GLN A 82 10.75 29.31 -10.20
CA GLN A 82 10.59 28.46 -11.40
C GLN A 82 9.80 27.19 -11.08
N VAL A 83 10.18 26.48 -10.02
CA VAL A 83 9.52 25.26 -9.56
C VAL A 83 9.35 25.31 -8.05
N ASN A 84 8.13 25.03 -7.58
CA ASN A 84 7.84 24.97 -6.15
C ASN A 84 8.34 23.63 -5.59
N VAL A 85 9.32 23.69 -4.69
CA VAL A 85 9.88 22.48 -4.05
C VAL A 85 9.19 22.26 -2.72
N ALA A 86 8.70 21.04 -2.52
CA ALA A 86 7.93 20.69 -1.34
C ALA A 86 8.32 19.32 -0.77
N ASP A 87 7.92 19.08 0.47
CA ASP A 87 8.02 17.76 1.08
C ASP A 87 6.73 17.34 1.79
N VAL A 88 6.55 16.02 1.90
CA VAL A 88 5.40 15.40 2.54
C VAL A 88 5.91 14.28 3.43
N ASP A 89 5.64 14.42 4.74
CA ASP A 89 5.81 13.33 5.68
C ASP A 89 4.65 12.34 5.54
N VAL A 90 4.90 11.20 4.90
CA VAL A 90 3.89 10.17 4.66
C VAL A 90 3.49 9.46 5.96
N THR A 91 4.32 9.50 7.01
CA THR A 91 4.00 8.89 8.30
C THR A 91 2.88 9.65 9.03
N ARG A 92 2.82 10.97 8.84
CA ARG A 92 1.73 11.82 9.34
C ARG A 92 0.58 11.96 8.36
N ASN A 93 0.81 11.71 7.07
CA ASN A 93 -0.16 11.89 5.99
C ASN A 93 -0.39 10.58 5.20
N PRO A 94 -0.92 9.52 5.83
CA PRO A 94 -1.03 8.19 5.22
C PRO A 94 -1.99 8.16 4.02
N LYS A 95 -2.98 9.06 3.93
CA LYS A 95 -3.88 9.10 2.76
C LYS A 95 -3.14 9.53 1.50
N LEU A 96 -2.19 10.47 1.61
CA LEU A 96 -1.35 10.86 0.47
C LEU A 96 -0.45 9.70 0.05
N GLY A 97 0.13 8.96 1.01
CA GLY A 97 0.91 7.76 0.73
C GLY A 97 0.12 6.71 -0.06
N ARG A 98 -1.12 6.42 0.35
CA ARG A 98 -2.00 5.49 -0.39
C ARG A 98 -2.39 6.01 -1.76
N ARG A 99 -2.81 7.28 -1.82
CA ARG A 99 -3.27 7.92 -3.07
C ARG A 99 -2.20 7.88 -4.16
N PHE A 100 -0.96 8.20 -3.82
CA PHE A 100 0.18 8.19 -4.73
C PHE A 100 0.93 6.85 -4.75
N GLN A 101 0.41 5.82 -4.08
CA GLN A 101 0.96 4.46 -4.03
C GLN A 101 2.45 4.43 -3.65
N ILE A 102 2.83 5.24 -2.64
CA ILE A 102 4.22 5.36 -2.19
C ILE A 102 4.62 4.08 -1.45
N LYS A 103 5.46 3.25 -2.08
CA LYS A 103 5.96 1.97 -1.54
C LYS A 103 7.30 2.09 -0.82
N GLY A 104 8.04 3.17 -1.03
CA GLY A 104 9.39 3.35 -0.49
C GLY A 104 9.79 4.82 -0.34
N TYR A 105 10.87 5.07 0.39
CA TYR A 105 11.34 6.42 0.72
C TYR A 105 12.84 6.59 0.43
N PRO A 106 13.28 7.77 -0.05
CA PRO A 106 12.45 8.88 -0.53
C PRO A 106 11.88 8.59 -1.93
N THR A 107 10.62 8.94 -2.16
CA THR A 107 10.01 8.96 -3.50
C THR A 107 9.85 10.40 -3.94
N LEU A 108 10.35 10.74 -5.13
CA LEU A 108 10.28 12.10 -5.66
C LEU A 108 9.33 12.12 -6.85
N VAL A 109 8.39 13.05 -6.84
CA VAL A 109 7.35 13.17 -7.87
C VAL A 109 7.21 14.63 -8.26
N LEU A 110 7.29 14.90 -9.56
CA LEU A 110 7.04 16.22 -10.12
C LEU A 110 5.62 16.28 -10.68
N PHE A 111 4.90 17.35 -10.36
CA PHE A 111 3.56 17.63 -10.83
C PHE A 111 3.59 18.83 -11.78
N HIS A 112 3.07 18.63 -12.99
CA HIS A 112 2.97 19.68 -14.00
C HIS A 112 1.73 19.48 -14.85
N LYS A 113 0.84 20.49 -14.91
CA LYS A 113 -0.37 20.50 -15.76
C LYS A 113 -1.24 19.25 -15.59
N GLY A 114 -1.51 18.86 -14.34
CA GLY A 114 -2.38 17.71 -14.03
C GLY A 114 -1.76 16.33 -14.28
N LYS A 115 -0.47 16.30 -14.61
CA LYS A 115 0.31 15.06 -14.77
C LYS A 115 1.36 14.96 -13.69
N MET A 116 1.70 13.74 -13.31
CA MET A 116 2.79 13.44 -12.41
C MET A 116 3.88 12.65 -13.12
N TYR A 117 5.13 12.93 -12.76
CA TYR A 117 6.34 12.35 -13.32
C TYR A 117 7.18 11.83 -12.17
N HIS A 118 7.43 10.53 -12.13
CA HIS A 118 8.32 9.95 -11.14
C HIS A 118 9.77 10.25 -11.49
N TYR A 119 10.55 10.65 -10.50
CA TYR A 119 11.99 10.70 -10.69
C TYR A 119 12.55 9.28 -10.61
N GLU A 120 12.93 8.73 -11.77
CA GLU A 120 13.59 7.43 -11.89
C GLU A 120 15.13 7.57 -11.92
N GLY A 121 15.65 8.79 -11.83
CA GLY A 121 17.09 9.06 -11.92
C GLY A 121 17.88 8.46 -10.75
N GLY A 122 19.08 7.96 -11.04
CA GLY A 122 19.94 7.28 -10.07
C GLY A 122 20.47 8.22 -8.97
N GLU A 123 21.24 9.22 -9.36
CA GLU A 123 21.87 10.16 -8.42
C GLU A 123 20.87 11.21 -7.93
N ARG A 124 20.94 11.55 -6.64
CA ARG A 124 20.07 12.52 -5.98
C ARG A 124 20.84 13.78 -5.58
N THR A 125 21.72 14.25 -6.45
CA THR A 125 22.44 15.51 -6.28
C THR A 125 21.58 16.69 -6.70
N VAL A 126 21.92 17.90 -6.26
CA VAL A 126 21.12 19.10 -6.52
C VAL A 126 21.03 19.37 -8.02
N GLU A 127 22.14 19.19 -8.74
CA GLU A 127 22.26 19.48 -10.17
C GLU A 127 21.38 18.54 -11.01
N LYS A 128 21.34 17.25 -10.67
CA LYS A 128 20.50 16.27 -11.37
C LYS A 128 19.02 16.51 -11.09
N LEU A 129 18.69 16.85 -9.85
CA LEU A 129 17.32 17.17 -9.46
C LEU A 129 16.84 18.48 -10.11
N SER A 130 17.69 19.49 -10.22
CA SER A 130 17.35 20.75 -10.87
C SER A 130 17.18 20.58 -12.38
N GLN A 131 18.09 19.86 -13.05
CA GLN A 131 17.94 19.49 -14.47
C GLN A 131 16.62 18.76 -14.73
N PHE A 132 16.28 17.78 -13.89
CA PHE A 132 15.02 17.07 -13.99
C PHE A 132 13.82 18.00 -13.86
N ALA A 133 13.81 18.85 -12.83
CA ALA A 133 12.71 19.76 -12.54
C ALA A 133 12.50 20.83 -13.62
N LEU A 134 13.58 21.30 -14.26
CA LEU A 134 13.54 22.35 -15.26
C LEU A 134 13.12 21.88 -16.66
N GLY A 135 13.16 20.57 -16.94
CA GLY A 135 12.64 20.09 -18.24
C GLY A 135 12.77 18.60 -18.53
N GLU A 136 13.73 17.89 -17.93
CA GLU A 136 13.91 16.47 -18.28
C GLU A 136 12.74 15.58 -17.85
N PHE A 137 11.90 16.04 -16.92
CA PHE A 137 10.66 15.36 -16.57
C PHE A 137 9.78 15.03 -17.78
N SER A 138 9.83 15.83 -18.85
CA SER A 138 9.06 15.60 -20.07
C SER A 138 9.51 14.36 -20.85
N LYS A 139 10.71 13.83 -20.58
CA LYS A 139 11.24 12.60 -21.17
C LYS A 139 10.74 11.35 -20.45
N VAL A 140 10.23 11.49 -19.22
CA VAL A 140 9.73 10.38 -18.40
C VAL A 140 8.25 10.15 -18.69
N VAL A 141 7.79 8.92 -18.45
CA VAL A 141 6.38 8.53 -18.59
C VAL A 141 5.50 9.44 -17.73
N ALA A 142 4.61 10.17 -18.40
CA ALA A 142 3.65 11.03 -17.74
C ALA A 142 2.47 10.19 -17.24
N LEU A 143 2.23 10.20 -15.93
CA LEU A 143 1.09 9.51 -15.32
C LEU A 143 -0.01 10.53 -14.96
N PRO A 144 -1.30 10.15 -15.06
CA PRO A 144 -2.37 11.00 -14.57
C PRO A 144 -2.28 11.15 -13.05
N VAL A 145 -2.54 12.34 -12.53
CA VAL A 145 -2.60 12.55 -11.07
C VAL A 145 -3.83 11.82 -10.52
N PRO A 146 -3.67 10.88 -9.57
CA PRO A 146 -4.80 10.19 -8.96
C PRO A 146 -5.71 11.20 -8.27
N ALA A 147 -7.02 11.06 -8.43
CA ALA A 147 -8.00 11.93 -7.77
C ALA A 147 -7.80 11.93 -6.24
N PRO A 148 -8.11 13.03 -5.53
CA PRO A 148 -8.13 13.00 -4.07
C PRO A 148 -9.05 11.88 -3.61
N LEU A 149 -8.59 11.09 -2.63
CA LEU A 149 -9.38 9.98 -2.08
C LEU A 149 -10.69 10.57 -1.54
N SER A 150 -11.76 10.45 -2.33
CA SER A 150 -13.08 10.91 -1.93
C SER A 150 -13.57 10.01 -0.80
N VAL A 151 -14.45 10.54 0.06
CA VAL A 151 -15.09 9.71 1.09
C VAL A 151 -15.78 8.50 0.45
N PHE A 152 -16.34 8.68 -0.75
CA PHE A 152 -16.93 7.59 -1.54
C PHE A 152 -15.90 6.55 -1.98
N ALA A 153 -14.68 6.95 -2.37
CA ALA A 153 -13.61 6.02 -2.72
C ALA A 153 -13.14 5.21 -1.51
N VAL A 154 -13.02 5.87 -0.35
CA VAL A 154 -12.68 5.18 0.91
C VAL A 154 -13.83 4.26 1.35
N ALA A 155 -15.09 4.69 1.18
CA ALA A 155 -16.25 3.87 1.48
C ALA A 155 -16.36 2.66 0.53
N SER A 156 -16.09 2.85 -0.76
CA SER A 156 -16.06 1.74 -1.71
C SER A 156 -14.95 0.76 -1.41
N ASP A 157 -13.78 1.19 -0.96
CA ASP A 157 -12.69 0.29 -0.55
C ASP A 157 -13.12 -0.59 0.64
N PHE A 158 -13.84 -0.03 1.61
CA PHE A 158 -14.39 -0.80 2.73
C PHE A 158 -15.45 -1.80 2.27
N VAL A 159 -16.36 -1.39 1.38
CA VAL A 159 -17.39 -2.27 0.81
C VAL A 159 -16.77 -3.39 -0.02
N VAL A 160 -15.82 -3.07 -0.90
CA VAL A 160 -15.11 -4.04 -1.75
C VAL A 160 -14.33 -5.04 -0.90
N SER A 161 -13.64 -4.57 0.15
CA SER A 161 -12.92 -5.44 1.08
C SER A 161 -13.88 -6.39 1.82
N GLY A 162 -15.02 -5.87 2.28
CA GLY A 162 -16.06 -6.69 2.92
C GLY A 162 -16.66 -7.73 1.98
N VAL A 163 -16.97 -7.36 0.74
CA VAL A 163 -17.52 -8.28 -0.27
C VAL A 163 -16.50 -9.35 -0.67
N ASN A 164 -15.23 -8.99 -0.85
CA ASN A 164 -14.20 -9.95 -1.23
C ASN A 164 -13.94 -11.00 -0.14
N GLU A 165 -13.99 -10.59 1.13
CA GLU A 165 -13.89 -11.51 2.26
C GLU A 165 -15.14 -12.41 2.35
N ALA A 166 -16.34 -11.85 2.16
CA ALA A 166 -17.58 -12.63 2.14
C ALA A 166 -17.59 -13.66 1.01
N LEU A 167 -17.12 -13.31 -0.19
CA LEU A 167 -16.99 -14.23 -1.32
C LEU A 167 -15.99 -15.34 -1.03
N ARG A 168 -14.86 -15.05 -0.37
CA ARG A 168 -13.89 -16.08 0.06
C ARG A 168 -14.52 -17.10 1.01
N VAL A 169 -15.28 -16.64 1.98
CA VAL A 169 -15.98 -17.52 2.94
C VAL A 169 -17.03 -18.36 2.20
N TYR A 170 -17.76 -17.76 1.27
CA TYR A 170 -18.74 -18.46 0.46
C TYR A 170 -18.11 -19.56 -0.43
N ASP A 171 -17.03 -19.24 -1.14
CA ASP A 171 -16.32 -20.21 -1.99
C ASP A 171 -15.74 -21.37 -1.17
N ALA A 172 -15.16 -21.08 -0.01
CA ALA A 172 -14.64 -22.11 0.89
C ALA A 172 -15.76 -23.02 1.44
N ALA A 173 -16.91 -22.44 1.80
CA ALA A 173 -18.07 -23.19 2.28
C ALA A 173 -18.68 -24.07 1.17
N LEU A 174 -18.80 -23.54 -0.05
CA LEU A 174 -19.32 -24.27 -1.21
C LEU A 174 -18.38 -25.42 -1.61
N ALA A 175 -17.06 -25.18 -1.64
CA ALA A 175 -16.07 -26.23 -1.88
C ALA A 175 -16.15 -27.33 -0.80
N GLY A 176 -16.33 -26.96 0.47
CA GLY A 176 -16.58 -27.90 1.56
C GLY A 176 -17.84 -28.75 1.34
N PHE A 177 -18.95 -28.13 0.95
CA PHE A 177 -20.19 -28.85 0.68
C PHE A 177 -20.07 -29.82 -0.50
N VAL A 178 -19.48 -29.39 -1.61
CA VAL A 178 -19.28 -30.22 -2.81
C VAL A 178 -18.38 -31.40 -2.50
N THR A 179 -17.27 -31.19 -1.78
CA THR A 179 -16.36 -32.28 -1.38
C THR A 179 -17.09 -33.30 -0.50
N ILE A 180 -17.78 -32.86 0.56
CA ILE A 180 -18.55 -33.77 1.43
C ILE A 180 -19.60 -34.56 0.63
N SER A 181 -20.33 -33.90 -0.27
CA SER A 181 -21.34 -34.55 -1.12
C SER A 181 -20.72 -35.63 -2.02
N THR A 182 -19.59 -35.34 -2.67
CA THR A 182 -18.89 -36.32 -3.52
C THR A 182 -18.36 -37.51 -2.73
N PHE A 183 -17.80 -37.30 -1.53
CA PHE A 183 -17.34 -38.40 -0.67
C PHE A 183 -18.50 -39.28 -0.19
N ALA A 184 -19.62 -38.68 0.23
CA ALA A 184 -20.80 -39.43 0.65
C ALA A 184 -21.37 -40.28 -0.50
N PHE A 185 -21.40 -39.73 -1.71
CA PHE A 185 -21.86 -40.45 -2.89
C PHE A 185 -20.95 -41.63 -3.24
N LEU A 186 -19.62 -41.42 -3.26
CA LEU A 186 -18.65 -42.47 -3.54
C LEU A 186 -18.68 -43.57 -2.46
N PHE A 187 -18.77 -43.20 -1.19
CA PHE A 187 -18.88 -44.14 -0.09
C PHE A 187 -20.15 -44.99 -0.20
N GLY A 188 -21.28 -44.36 -0.52
CA GLY A 188 -22.54 -45.06 -0.77
C GLY A 188 -22.44 -46.07 -1.93
N LEU A 189 -21.77 -45.69 -3.02
CA LEU A 189 -21.55 -46.57 -4.17
C LEU A 189 -20.71 -47.79 -3.80
N VAL A 190 -19.62 -47.60 -3.06
CA VAL A 190 -18.75 -48.70 -2.58
C VAL A 190 -19.50 -49.64 -1.64
N VAL A 191 -20.18 -49.10 -0.63
CA VAL A 191 -20.98 -49.89 0.32
C VAL A 191 -22.07 -50.67 -0.42
N GLY A 192 -22.75 -50.05 -1.38
CA GLY A 192 -23.75 -50.69 -2.22
C GLY A 192 -23.18 -51.85 -3.04
N LEU A 193 -22.02 -51.67 -3.67
CA LEU A 193 -21.34 -52.74 -4.41
C LEU A 193 -20.94 -53.91 -3.50
N VAL A 194 -20.37 -53.64 -2.33
CA VAL A 194 -19.96 -54.68 -1.38
C VAL A 194 -21.17 -55.46 -0.87
N LEU A 195 -22.26 -54.77 -0.52
CA LEU A 195 -23.50 -55.41 -0.09
C LEU A 195 -24.11 -56.26 -1.21
N SER A 196 -24.10 -55.77 -2.45
CA SER A 196 -24.58 -56.52 -3.61
C SER A 196 -23.78 -57.80 -3.83
N LEU A 197 -22.45 -57.73 -3.77
CA LEU A 197 -21.57 -58.91 -3.85
C LEU A 197 -21.82 -59.89 -2.70
N PHE A 198 -22.03 -59.39 -1.48
CA PHE A 198 -22.33 -60.22 -0.32
C PHE A 198 -23.71 -60.92 -0.41
N LEU A 199 -24.72 -60.24 -0.95
CA LEU A 199 -26.03 -60.84 -1.21
C LEU A 199 -25.98 -61.86 -2.35
N PHE A 200 -25.17 -61.62 -3.38
CA PHE A 200 -24.98 -62.52 -4.50
C PHE A 200 -24.28 -63.83 -4.07
N THR A 201 -23.25 -63.75 -3.23
CA THR A 201 -22.57 -64.95 -2.68
C THR A 201 -23.49 -65.76 -1.74
N ARG A 202 -24.38 -65.10 -0.98
CA ARG A 202 -25.41 -65.78 -0.18
C ARG A 202 -26.47 -66.50 -1.05
N LYS A 203 -26.82 -65.96 -2.22
CA LYS A 203 -27.80 -66.60 -3.12
C LYS A 203 -27.21 -67.82 -3.82
N ALA A 204 -25.91 -67.79 -4.17
CA ALA A 204 -25.21 -68.91 -4.83
C ALA A 204 -25.05 -70.16 -3.94
N THR A 205 -25.14 -70.03 -2.61
CA THR A 205 -24.92 -71.14 -1.65
C THR A 205 -26.21 -71.85 -1.19
N ARG A 206 -27.41 -71.41 -1.59
CA ARG A 206 -28.66 -72.16 -1.34
C ARG A 206 -28.73 -73.40 -2.24
N LYS A 207 -28.28 -74.57 -1.75
CA LYS A 207 -28.56 -75.88 -2.38
C LYS A 207 -30.08 -76.15 -2.43
N PRO A 208 -30.64 -76.64 -3.55
CA PRO A 208 -32.04 -77.05 -3.60
C PRO A 208 -32.29 -78.22 -2.64
N LYS A 209 -33.38 -78.14 -1.88
CA LYS A 209 -33.80 -79.18 -0.94
C LYS A 209 -34.23 -80.41 -1.77
N VAL A 210 -33.35 -81.41 -1.83
CA VAL A 210 -33.63 -82.70 -2.47
C VAL A 210 -34.78 -83.36 -1.71
N LEU A 211 -35.95 -83.43 -2.34
CA LEU A 211 -37.11 -84.15 -1.84
C LEU A 211 -36.91 -85.64 -2.17
N THR A 212 -36.23 -86.38 -1.30
CA THR A 212 -36.14 -87.84 -1.45
C THR A 212 -37.45 -88.46 -0.99
N GLU A 213 -38.29 -88.80 -1.97
CA GLU A 213 -39.43 -89.70 -1.83
C GLU A 213 -39.01 -90.98 -1.11
N ARG A 214 -39.77 -91.32 -0.06
CA ARG A 214 -39.65 -92.58 0.66
C ARG A 214 -40.29 -93.68 -0.22
N LYS A 215 -39.48 -94.33 -1.07
CA LYS A 215 -39.91 -95.54 -1.79
C LYS A 215 -40.03 -96.69 -0.79
N LYS A 216 -41.29 -97.05 -0.53
CA LYS A 216 -41.75 -98.18 0.28
C LYS A 216 -41.79 -99.38 -0.66
N ASP A 217 -40.91 -100.36 -0.50
CA ASP A 217 -41.09 -101.68 -1.12
C ASP A 217 -40.38 -102.78 -0.30
N LYS A 218 -41.24 -103.72 0.13
CA LYS A 218 -41.05 -105.13 0.58
C LYS A 218 -40.06 -105.47 1.70
#